data_AF-A0A258V6U4-F1
#
_entry.id   AF-A0A258V6U4-F1
#
_cell.length_a   1.000
_cell.length_b   1.000
_cell.length_c   1.000
_cell.angle_alpha   90.00
_cell.angle_beta   90.00
_cell.angle_gamma   90.00
#
_symmetry.space_group_name_H-M   'P 1'
#
loop_
_entity.id
_entity.type
_entity.pdbx_description
1 polymer ?
#
loop_
_entity_poly.entity_id
_entity_poly.type
_entity_poly.pdbx_seq_one_letter_code
_entity_poly.pdbx_strand_id
1 'polypeptide(L)'
;MEQRLPAHLEVSGLVRAAQAAGDFAMILNKGERDAGTILVVVMENQGLGVLYERMPQRDGTRKWTETKAQVSDNKSDFDDYLDRRSRQDPDLWIVELTVADRERFIRDTLSNA
;
A
#
# COMPACT_ATOMS: atom_id res chain seq x y z
N MET A 1 -8.69 22.65 -5.38
CA MET A 1 -8.51 21.42 -4.58
C MET A 1 -8.77 20.26 -5.49
N GLU A 2 -7.75 19.47 -5.80
CA GLU A 2 -7.93 18.22 -6.53
C GLU A 2 -8.81 17.29 -5.67
N GLN A 3 -9.93 16.83 -6.24
CA GLN A 3 -10.84 15.95 -5.51
C GLN A 3 -10.18 14.58 -5.38
N ARG A 4 -9.63 14.30 -4.20
CA ARG A 4 -9.06 13.00 -3.87
C ARG A 4 -10.18 11.95 -3.81
N LEU A 5 -9.94 10.78 -4.38
CA LEU A 5 -10.82 9.62 -4.20
C LEU A 5 -10.92 9.24 -2.72
N PRO A 6 -12.13 8.91 -2.22
CA PRO A 6 -12.30 8.28 -0.91
C PRO A 6 -11.39 7.06 -0.74
N ALA A 7 -10.79 6.90 0.44
CA ALA A 7 -9.78 5.87 0.69
C ALA A 7 -10.28 4.45 0.35
N HIS A 8 -11.51 4.13 0.74
CA HIS A 8 -12.13 2.83 0.45
C HIS A 8 -12.29 2.54 -1.06
N LEU A 9 -12.56 3.57 -1.88
CA LEU A 9 -12.70 3.40 -3.32
C LEU A 9 -11.35 3.15 -3.97
N GLU A 10 -10.31 3.83 -3.49
CA GLU A 10 -8.97 3.62 -4.01
C GLU A 10 -8.40 2.25 -3.61
N VAL A 11 -8.55 1.85 -2.35
CA VAL A 11 -8.21 0.49 -1.89
C VAL A 11 -8.95 -0.55 -2.72
N SER A 12 -10.23 -0.34 -2.99
CA SER A 12 -11.01 -1.23 -3.87
C SER A 12 -10.46 -1.26 -5.30
N GLY A 13 -10.00 -0.12 -5.81
CA GLY A 13 -9.35 -0.01 -7.11
C GLY A 13 -8.06 -0.81 -7.20
N LEU A 14 -7.18 -0.69 -6.20
CA LEU A 14 -5.93 -1.44 -6.11
C LEU A 14 -6.17 -2.95 -6.05
N VAL A 15 -7.12 -3.39 -5.20
CA VAL A 15 -7.51 -4.80 -5.09
C VAL A 15 -8.01 -5.33 -6.43
N ARG A 16 -8.89 -4.58 -7.11
CA ARG A 16 -9.42 -4.98 -8.43
C ARG A 16 -8.34 -4.98 -9.51
N ALA A 17 -7.38 -4.05 -9.48
CA ALA A 17 -6.29 -4.00 -10.44
C ALA A 17 -5.42 -5.26 -10.36
N ALA A 18 -5.04 -5.67 -9.13
CA ALA A 18 -4.32 -6.93 -8.92
C ALA A 18 -5.16 -8.13 -9.39
N GLN A 19 -6.42 -8.23 -8.96
CA GLN A 19 -7.29 -9.34 -9.37
C GLN A 19 -7.50 -9.43 -10.88
N ALA A 20 -7.62 -8.29 -11.57
CA ALA A 20 -7.76 -8.25 -13.03
C ALA A 20 -6.49 -8.71 -13.76
N ALA A 21 -5.32 -8.58 -13.13
CA ALA A 21 -4.06 -9.13 -13.62
C ALA A 21 -3.87 -10.62 -13.30
N GLY A 22 -4.81 -11.26 -12.57
CA GLY A 22 -4.68 -12.62 -12.07
C GLY A 22 -3.84 -12.75 -10.80
N ASP A 23 -3.48 -11.62 -10.19
CA ASP A 23 -2.69 -11.51 -8.97
C ASP A 23 -3.59 -11.54 -7.71
N PHE A 24 -2.95 -11.52 -6.54
CA PHE A 24 -3.65 -11.60 -5.25
C PHE A 24 -3.56 -10.29 -4.46
N ALA A 25 -4.60 -10.01 -3.68
CA ALA A 25 -4.66 -8.83 -2.82
C ALA A 25 -5.35 -9.17 -1.50
N MET A 26 -4.83 -8.64 -0.40
CA MET A 26 -5.38 -8.81 0.94
C MET A 26 -5.44 -7.46 1.66
N ILE A 27 -6.54 -7.21 2.38
CA ILE A 27 -6.63 -6.07 3.29
C ILE A 27 -6.16 -6.53 4.66
N LEU A 28 -4.97 -6.08 5.08
CA LEU A 28 -4.38 -6.41 6.37
C LEU A 28 -4.97 -5.55 7.50
N ASN A 29 -5.29 -4.29 7.19
CA ASN A 29 -5.99 -3.39 8.11
C ASN A 29 -7.02 -2.54 7.37
N LYS A 30 -8.21 -2.38 7.96
CA LYS A 30 -9.26 -1.49 7.47
C LYS A 30 -9.22 -0.18 8.24
N GLY A 31 -8.98 0.91 7.53
CA GLY A 31 -8.94 2.25 8.10
C GLY A 31 -10.26 3.01 7.94
N GLU A 32 -10.17 4.33 8.14
CA GLU A 32 -11.30 5.24 7.96
C GLU A 32 -11.71 5.30 6.48
N ARG A 33 -13.01 5.31 6.23
CA ARG A 33 -13.60 5.04 4.92
C ARG A 33 -13.21 6.07 3.85
N ASP A 34 -13.14 7.35 4.16
CA ASP A 34 -13.05 8.41 3.16
C ASP A 34 -11.69 9.13 3.18
N ALA A 35 -11.19 9.45 4.36
CA ALA A 35 -9.97 10.19 4.65
C ALA A 35 -8.76 9.34 5.06
N GLY A 36 -8.95 8.04 5.30
CA GLY A 36 -7.89 7.14 5.73
C GLY A 36 -6.61 7.20 4.89
N THR A 37 -5.47 7.15 5.57
CA THR A 37 -4.14 6.98 4.96
C THR A 37 -4.05 5.58 4.33
N ILE A 38 -3.38 5.43 3.19
CA ILE A 38 -3.22 4.12 2.53
C ILE A 38 -1.74 3.72 2.50
N LEU A 39 -1.49 2.51 2.99
CA LEU A 39 -0.24 1.77 2.88
C LEU A 39 -0.43 0.60 1.94
N VAL A 40 0.55 0.37 1.07
CA VAL A 40 0.56 -0.75 0.15
C VAL A 40 1.85 -1.53 0.33
N VAL A 41 1.73 -2.80 0.73
CA VAL A 41 2.82 -3.77 0.70
C VAL A 41 2.76 -4.48 -0.65
N VAL A 42 3.79 -4.35 -1.47
CA VAL A 42 3.89 -5.08 -2.74
C VAL A 42 4.98 -6.13 -2.64
N MET A 43 4.66 -7.35 -3.04
CA MET A 43 5.61 -8.47 -3.07
C MET A 43 5.37 -9.36 -4.28
N GLU A 44 6.42 -10.07 -4.70
CA GLU A 44 6.29 -11.16 -5.68
C GLU A 44 5.99 -12.47 -4.96
N ASN A 45 5.61 -13.52 -5.70
CA ASN A 45 5.31 -14.82 -5.11
C ASN A 45 6.53 -15.37 -4.35
N GLN A 46 6.38 -15.62 -3.05
CA GLN A 46 7.45 -15.99 -2.11
C GLN A 46 8.59 -14.97 -1.98
N GLY A 47 8.39 -13.74 -2.47
CA GLY A 47 9.35 -12.64 -2.40
C GLY A 47 9.33 -11.89 -1.06
N LEU A 48 10.19 -10.88 -0.96
CA LEU A 48 10.21 -9.93 0.16
C LEU A 48 9.28 -8.75 -0.15
N GLY A 49 8.52 -8.31 0.86
CA GLY A 49 7.62 -7.18 0.74
C GLY A 49 8.33 -5.84 0.68
N VAL A 50 7.79 -4.90 -0.09
CA VAL A 50 8.17 -3.49 -0.09
C VAL A 50 6.95 -2.65 0.24
N LEU A 51 7.09 -1.79 1.24
CA LEU A 51 6.06 -0.89 1.70
C LEU A 51 6.15 0.45 0.99
N TYR A 52 5.04 0.85 0.39
CA TYR A 52 4.80 2.19 -0.13
C TYR A 52 3.78 2.92 0.74
N GLU A 53 4.07 4.17 1.07
CA GLU A 53 3.16 5.06 1.78
C GLU A 53 2.74 6.23 0.90
N ARG A 54 1.48 6.65 1.02
CA ARG A 54 0.98 7.86 0.34
C ARG A 54 0.49 8.90 1.33
N MET A 55 1.44 9.49 2.03
CA MET A 55 1.21 10.53 3.02
C MET A 55 1.02 11.90 2.36
N PRO A 56 0.22 12.81 2.95
CA PRO A 56 0.25 14.22 2.60
C PRO A 56 1.67 14.78 2.75
N GLN A 57 2.18 15.37 1.68
CA GLN A 57 3.46 16.05 1.67
C GLN A 57 3.31 17.54 1.97
N ARG A 58 4.41 18.19 2.36
CA ARG A 58 4.43 19.63 2.67
C ARG A 58 4.05 20.52 1.49
N ASP A 59 4.31 20.06 0.27
CA ASP A 59 3.93 20.73 -0.99
C ASP A 59 2.47 20.48 -1.38
N GLY A 60 1.71 19.77 -0.54
CA GLY A 60 0.32 19.41 -0.78
C GLY A 60 0.14 18.19 -1.69
N THR A 61 1.23 17.62 -2.23
CA THR A 61 1.17 16.41 -3.04
C THR A 61 0.98 15.16 -2.18
N ARG A 62 0.62 14.06 -2.82
CA ARG A 62 0.41 12.75 -2.19
C ARG A 62 1.02 11.68 -3.09
N LYS A 63 2.34 11.67 -3.21
CA LYS A 63 3.04 10.66 -4.02
C LYS A 63 3.25 9.39 -3.21
N TRP A 64 3.16 8.25 -3.87
CA TRP A 64 3.65 6.99 -3.31
C TRP A 64 5.16 7.09 -3.10
N THR A 65 5.59 6.79 -1.89
CA THR A 65 7.01 6.76 -1.51
C THR A 65 7.33 5.39 -0.96
N GLU A 66 8.42 4.78 -1.44
CA GLU A 66 8.98 3.59 -0.81
C GLU A 66 9.55 3.95 0.56
N THR A 67 8.99 3.36 1.62
CA THR A 67 9.40 3.69 2.99
C THR A 67 10.20 2.58 3.64
N LYS A 68 9.91 1.31 3.31
CA LYS A 68 10.56 0.17 3.95
C LYS A 68 10.57 -1.04 3.02
N ALA A 69 11.65 -1.80 3.02
CA ALA A 69 11.72 -3.11 2.39
C ALA A 69 11.93 -4.19 3.47
N GLN A 70 11.25 -5.31 3.34
CA GLN A 70 11.46 -6.49 4.17
C GLN A 70 12.84 -7.09 3.83
N VAL A 71 13.53 -7.60 4.84
CA VAL A 71 14.84 -8.25 4.70
C VAL A 71 14.71 -9.70 5.16
N SER A 72 15.34 -10.64 4.45
CA SER A 72 15.24 -12.08 4.71
C SER A 72 15.60 -12.45 6.15
N ASP A 73 16.63 -11.79 6.70
CA ASP A 73 17.25 -12.16 7.96
C ASP A 73 16.53 -11.53 9.17
N ASN A 74 15.54 -10.66 8.93
CA ASN A 74 14.75 -10.01 9.98
C ASN A 74 13.36 -9.61 9.46
N LYS A 75 12.52 -10.62 9.21
CA LYS A 75 11.13 -10.40 8.75
C LYS A 75 10.28 -9.68 9.80
N SER A 76 10.51 -9.94 11.09
CA SER A 76 9.75 -9.35 12.20
C SER A 76 9.83 -7.83 12.26
N ASP A 77 10.97 -7.22 11.89
CA ASP A 77 11.10 -5.76 11.90
C ASP A 77 10.17 -5.07 10.88
N PHE A 78 9.82 -5.76 9.79
CA PHE A 78 8.84 -5.26 8.84
C PHE A 78 7.42 -5.31 9.41
N ASP A 79 7.05 -6.44 10.00
CA ASP A 79 5.72 -6.63 10.60
C ASP A 79 5.52 -5.70 11.81
N ASP A 80 6.54 -5.59 12.69
CA ASP A 80 6.56 -4.65 13.82
C ASP A 80 6.40 -3.19 13.37
N TYR A 81 6.92 -2.85 12.19
CA TYR A 81 6.73 -1.54 11.61
C TYR A 81 5.27 -1.30 11.20
N LEU A 82 4.64 -2.25 10.51
CA LEU A 82 3.23 -2.16 10.14
C LEU A 82 2.32 -2.05 11.37
N ASP A 83 2.57 -2.88 12.38
CA ASP A 83 1.85 -2.85 13.66
C ASP A 83 1.97 -1.49 14.35
N ARG A 84 3.18 -0.94 14.41
CA ARG A 84 3.41 0.39 14.97
C ARG A 84 2.70 1.47 14.18
N ARG A 85 2.69 1.41 12.84
CA ARG A 85 1.95 2.37 12.01
C ARG A 85 0.46 2.30 12.27
N SER A 86 -0.13 1.10 12.33
CA SER A 86 -1.54 0.90 12.66
C SER A 86 -1.91 1.43 14.05
N ARG A 87 -1.02 1.30 15.05
CA ARG A 87 -1.24 1.87 16.39
C ARG A 87 -1.13 3.40 16.41
N GLN A 88 -0.30 3.99 15.56
CA GLN A 88 -0.12 5.44 15.47
C GLN A 88 -1.25 6.14 14.72
N ASP A 89 -1.79 5.48 13.70
CA ASP A 89 -2.86 6.00 12.85
C ASP A 89 -4.00 4.95 12.78
N PRO A 90 -5.04 5.07 13.62
CA PRO A 90 -6.17 4.12 13.60
C PRO A 90 -7.00 4.23 12.31
N ASP A 91 -6.84 5.30 11.53
CA ASP A 91 -7.55 5.54 10.27
C ASP A 91 -6.83 4.88 9.07
N LEU A 92 -5.73 4.17 9.31
CA LEU A 92 -4.84 3.60 8.31
C LEU A 92 -5.42 2.36 7.61
N TRP A 93 -5.40 2.36 6.28
CA TRP A 93 -5.54 1.17 5.46
C TRP A 93 -4.18 0.53 5.21
N ILE A 94 -4.10 -0.79 5.32
CA ILE A 94 -2.94 -1.57 4.87
C ILE A 94 -3.44 -2.62 3.90
N VAL A 95 -2.95 -2.56 2.67
CA VAL A 95 -3.26 -3.51 1.60
C VAL A 95 -1.98 -4.22 1.19
N GLU A 96 -2.00 -5.54 1.17
CA GLU A 96 -0.95 -6.36 0.58
C GLU A 96 -1.36 -6.75 -0.83
N LEU A 97 -0.42 -6.64 -1.77
CA LEU A 97 -0.55 -7.01 -3.16
C LEU A 97 0.57 -7.99 -3.52
N THR A 98 0.20 -9.23 -3.78
CA THR A 98 1.12 -10.26 -4.27
C THR A 98 0.97 -10.36 -5.78
N VAL A 99 1.97 -9.86 -6.50
CA VAL A 99 1.92 -9.68 -7.95
C VAL A 99 3.00 -10.49 -8.67
N ALA A 100 2.75 -10.86 -9.93
CA ALA A 100 3.74 -11.60 -10.71
C ALA A 100 4.97 -10.76 -11.10
N ASP A 101 4.79 -9.46 -11.34
CA ASP A 101 5.85 -8.49 -11.70
C ASP A 101 5.63 -7.20 -10.91
N ARG A 102 6.44 -7.00 -9.88
CA ARG A 102 6.31 -5.84 -8.98
C ARG A 102 6.62 -4.53 -9.69
N GLU A 103 7.68 -4.47 -10.48
CA GLU A 103 8.11 -3.23 -11.13
C GLU A 103 7.08 -2.72 -12.13
N ARG A 104 6.52 -3.63 -12.91
CA ARG A 104 5.42 -3.31 -13.82
C ARG A 104 4.19 -2.84 -13.06
N PHE A 105 3.80 -3.54 -11.98
CA PHE A 105 2.62 -3.16 -11.22
C PHE A 105 2.74 -1.74 -10.63
N ILE A 106 3.90 -1.41 -10.05
CA ILE A 106 4.19 -0.08 -9.50
C ILE A 106 4.10 0.99 -10.59
N ARG A 107 4.70 0.72 -11.76
CA ARG A 107 4.65 1.64 -12.91
C ARG A 107 3.20 1.86 -13.37
N ASP A 108 2.45 0.80 -13.60
CA ASP A 108 1.13 0.92 -14.22
C ASP A 108 0.08 1.48 -13.23
N THR A 109 0.24 1.18 -11.93
CA THR A 109 -0.80 1.41 -10.91
C THR A 109 -0.46 2.51 -9.92
N LEU A 110 0.79 2.59 -9.44
CA LEU A 110 1.18 3.55 -8.40
C LEU A 110 1.81 4.82 -8.98
N SER A 111 2.42 4.77 -10.17
CA SER A 111 2.99 5.97 -10.79
C SER A 111 1.95 6.85 -11.51
N ASN A 112 0.77 6.28 -11.80
CA ASN A 112 -0.36 6.96 -12.46
C ASN A 112 -1.45 7.42 -11.47
N ALA A 113 -1.28 7.19 -10.16
CA ALA A 113 -2.28 7.40 -9.12
C ALA A 113 -1.92 8.52 -8.12
#